data_AF-A0A0R2JXA7-F1
#
_entry.id   AF-A0A0R2JXA7-F1
#
_cell.length_a   1.000
_cell.length_b   1.000
_cell.length_c   1.000
_cell.angle_alpha   90.00
_cell.angle_beta   90.00
_cell.angle_gamma   90.00
#
_symmetry.space_group_name_H-M   'P 1'
#
loop_
_entity.id
_entity.type
_entity.pdbx_description
1 polymer ?
#
loop_
_entity_poly.entity_id
_entity_poly.type
_entity_poly.pdbx_seq_one_letter_code
_entity_poly.pdbx_strand_id
1 'polypeptide(L)'
;MWLIFSKYGSIRLGDPHSKPEYSSLQWGSMVFATAIDASILMLSMVDPIRYVSQPPFGIKPFSQDAYNTAHMLGQFDWGPMAWMMFAPAAIAIGYLLFVKKAKVQRLSKAIGFIQGDEKWKYACRQLVDFMVVFGIMGGVDSSVGMEIPIISNVLSSLTGIPDNLELKIALFAILFVIFAWTVWHGLNGGIDKLSDMHIWTAILFLAFVLFVGPTIYILSSETNSLGLLASKFVTLSTNTVPNGTPDIANSETIFYWG
;
A
#
# COMPACT_ATOMS: atom_id res chain seq x y z
N MET A 1 1.91 3.28 18.13
CA MET A 1 1.32 3.35 19.49
C MET A 1 2.10 4.24 20.45
N TRP A 2 3.39 3.99 20.73
CA TRP A 2 4.15 4.80 21.70
C TRP A 2 4.08 6.31 21.43
N LEU A 3 4.28 6.76 20.18
CA LEU A 3 4.19 8.18 19.83
C LEU A 3 2.83 8.80 20.20
N ILE A 4 1.73 8.09 19.93
CA ILE A 4 0.35 8.55 20.18
C ILE A 4 0.11 8.79 21.68
N PHE A 5 0.54 7.86 22.53
CA PHE A 5 0.29 7.92 23.98
C PHE A 5 1.39 8.63 24.77
N SER A 6 2.52 8.93 24.15
CA SER A 6 3.62 9.65 24.79
C SER A 6 3.40 11.17 24.79
N LYS A 7 4.22 11.87 25.57
CA LYS A 7 4.33 13.34 25.52
C LYS A 7 4.67 13.91 24.13
N TYR A 8 5.17 13.09 23.21
CA TYR A 8 5.53 13.52 21.86
C TYR A 8 4.31 13.58 20.93
N GLY A 9 3.20 12.90 21.24
CA GLY A 9 1.99 12.89 20.44
C GLY A 9 1.26 14.24 20.41
N SER A 10 1.52 15.13 21.37
CA SER A 10 0.97 16.49 21.42
C SER A 10 1.78 17.51 20.62
N ILE A 11 2.94 17.12 20.08
CA ILE A 11 3.78 18.01 19.28
C ILE A 11 3.11 18.25 17.93
N ARG A 12 2.86 19.52 17.62
CA ARG A 12 2.36 19.93 16.30
C ARG A 12 3.50 19.90 15.28
N LEU A 13 3.22 19.31 14.11
CA LEU A 13 4.13 19.35 12.96
C LEU A 13 4.00 20.71 12.25
N GLY A 14 4.54 21.74 12.88
CA GLY A 14 4.38 23.13 12.47
C GLY A 14 4.79 24.07 13.59
N ASP A 15 4.31 25.31 13.54
CA ASP A 15 4.51 26.24 14.64
C ASP A 15 3.56 25.89 15.79
N PRO A 16 3.92 26.17 17.07
CA PRO A 16 3.10 25.77 18.23
C PRO A 16 1.64 26.23 18.19
N HIS A 17 1.38 27.35 17.50
CA HIS A 17 0.04 27.94 17.35
C HIS A 17 -0.53 27.83 15.93
N SER A 18 0.14 27.14 15.00
CA SER A 18 -0.39 26.98 13.65
C SER A 18 -1.65 26.11 13.67
N LYS A 19 -2.57 26.41 12.75
CA LYS A 19 -3.74 25.59 12.45
C LYS A 19 -3.42 24.67 11.27
N PRO A 20 -4.07 23.49 11.19
CA PRO A 20 -4.00 22.67 9.98
C PRO A 20 -4.44 23.49 8.76
N GLU A 21 -3.71 23.34 7.66
CA GLU A 21 -4.04 23.98 6.38
C GLU A 21 -5.30 23.37 5.75
N TYR A 22 -5.50 22.07 5.96
CA TYR A 22 -6.65 21.30 5.49
C TYR A 22 -7.53 20.86 6.66
N SER A 23 -8.85 20.83 6.44
CA SER A 23 -9.77 20.21 7.40
C SER A 23 -9.49 18.71 7.53
N SER A 24 -9.92 18.09 8.63
CA SER A 24 -9.71 16.64 8.85
C SER A 24 -10.30 15.77 7.74
N LEU A 25 -11.44 16.17 7.17
CA LEU A 25 -12.06 15.46 6.06
C LEU A 25 -11.23 15.59 4.78
N GLN A 26 -10.82 16.81 4.41
CA GLN A 26 -9.96 17.03 3.24
C GLN A 26 -8.63 16.28 3.37
N TRP A 27 -8.01 16.33 4.55
CA TRP A 27 -6.77 15.59 4.81
C TRP A 27 -6.97 14.08 4.72
N GLY A 28 -8.03 13.55 5.33
CA GLY A 28 -8.37 12.13 5.24
C GLY A 28 -8.62 11.68 3.80
N SER A 29 -9.32 12.50 3.01
CA SER A 29 -9.53 12.25 1.58
C SER A 29 -8.23 12.25 0.78
N MET A 30 -7.28 13.15 1.07
CA MET A 30 -5.97 13.16 0.42
C MET A 30 -5.15 11.91 0.77
N VAL A 31 -5.18 11.47 2.02
CA VAL A 31 -4.50 10.22 2.43
C VAL A 31 -5.14 9.01 1.75
N PHE A 32 -6.48 8.94 1.72
CA PHE A 32 -7.20 7.87 1.04
C PHE A 32 -6.89 7.85 -0.47
N ALA A 33 -6.85 9.03 -1.11
CA ALA A 33 -6.48 9.16 -2.51
C ALA A 33 -5.09 8.60 -2.82
N THR A 34 -4.10 8.86 -1.95
CA THR A 34 -2.74 8.30 -2.11
C THR A 34 -2.68 6.79 -1.86
N ALA A 35 -3.69 6.20 -1.25
CA ALA A 35 -3.73 4.79 -0.90
C ALA A 35 -4.30 3.91 -2.03
N ILE A 36 -5.09 4.47 -2.94
CA ILE A 36 -5.77 3.68 -3.99
C ILE A 36 -4.85 3.51 -5.21
N ASP A 37 -4.33 2.31 -5.37
CA ASP A 37 -3.58 1.88 -6.55
C ASP A 37 -4.34 0.77 -7.31
N ALA A 38 -4.02 0.59 -8.60
CA ALA A 38 -4.67 -0.43 -9.42
C ALA A 38 -4.34 -1.85 -8.93
N SER A 39 -3.12 -2.07 -8.41
CA SER A 39 -2.72 -3.31 -7.74
C SER A 39 -3.67 -3.72 -6.60
N ILE A 40 -4.16 -2.79 -5.78
CA ILE A 40 -5.09 -3.10 -4.67
C ILE A 40 -6.41 -3.63 -5.19
N LEU A 41 -6.98 -3.00 -6.22
CA LEU A 41 -8.25 -3.46 -6.81
C LEU A 41 -8.10 -4.88 -7.36
N MET A 42 -7.00 -5.13 -8.05
CA MET A 42 -6.68 -6.42 -8.65
C MET A 42 -6.47 -7.52 -7.60
N LEU A 43 -5.59 -7.27 -6.62
CA LEU A 43 -5.30 -8.21 -5.54
C LEU A 43 -6.53 -8.45 -4.67
N SER A 44 -7.37 -7.44 -4.44
CA SER A 44 -8.62 -7.59 -3.67
C SER A 44 -9.61 -8.59 -4.29
N MET A 45 -9.52 -8.84 -5.60
CA MET A 45 -10.35 -9.84 -6.29
C MET A 45 -9.68 -11.22 -6.33
N VAL A 46 -8.36 -11.26 -6.54
CA VAL A 46 -7.62 -12.51 -6.73
C VAL A 46 -7.28 -13.18 -5.39
N ASP A 47 -6.84 -12.41 -4.41
CA ASP A 47 -6.33 -12.93 -3.14
C ASP A 47 -7.38 -13.71 -2.34
N PRO A 48 -8.62 -13.23 -2.16
CA PRO A 48 -9.62 -14.01 -1.43
C PRO A 48 -9.87 -15.38 -2.07
N ILE A 49 -9.91 -15.45 -3.41
CA ILE A 49 -10.10 -16.73 -4.13
C ILE A 49 -8.90 -17.65 -3.88
N ARG A 50 -7.69 -17.10 -3.93
CA ARG A 50 -6.46 -17.84 -3.65
C ARG A 50 -6.46 -18.37 -2.20
N TYR A 51 -6.83 -17.53 -1.23
CA TYR A 51 -6.91 -17.90 0.19
C TYR A 51 -7.96 -18.96 0.48
N VAL A 52 -9.10 -18.95 -0.22
CA VAL A 52 -10.10 -20.03 -0.09
C VAL A 52 -9.54 -21.37 -0.60
N SER A 53 -8.73 -21.35 -1.64
CA SER A 53 -8.14 -22.55 -2.24
C SER A 53 -6.98 -23.13 -1.44
N GLN A 54 -6.27 -22.30 -0.67
CA GLN A 54 -5.12 -22.69 0.15
C GLN A 54 -5.19 -22.02 1.53
N PRO A 55 -6.22 -22.29 2.35
CA PRO A 55 -6.44 -21.52 3.57
C PRO A 55 -5.38 -21.82 4.63
N PRO A 56 -5.08 -20.87 5.52
CA PRO A 56 -4.08 -21.05 6.57
C PRO A 56 -4.58 -21.99 7.68
N PHE A 57 -3.70 -22.30 8.63
CA PHE A 57 -4.04 -23.04 9.86
C PHE A 57 -4.61 -24.45 9.65
N GLY A 58 -4.29 -25.09 8.52
CA GLY A 58 -4.76 -26.45 8.23
C GLY A 58 -6.26 -26.57 7.93
N ILE A 59 -6.91 -25.45 7.60
CA ILE A 59 -8.32 -25.44 7.16
C ILE A 59 -8.43 -26.21 5.84
N LYS A 60 -9.56 -26.89 5.62
CA LYS A 60 -9.80 -27.59 4.35
C LYS A 60 -10.08 -26.59 3.22
N PRO A 61 -9.43 -26.69 2.06
CA PRO A 61 -9.74 -25.89 0.88
C PRO A 61 -11.22 -25.87 0.54
N PHE A 62 -11.75 -24.70 0.16
CA PHE A 62 -13.16 -24.47 -0.21
C PHE A 62 -14.21 -24.86 0.83
N SER A 63 -13.81 -25.08 2.09
CA SER A 63 -14.75 -25.27 3.20
C SER A 63 -15.38 -23.94 3.63
N GLN A 64 -16.47 -24.00 4.39
CA GLN A 64 -17.10 -22.80 4.95
C GLN A 64 -16.10 -21.95 5.78
N ASP A 65 -15.24 -22.61 6.55
CA ASP A 65 -14.21 -21.94 7.34
C ASP A 65 -13.15 -21.26 6.46
N ALA A 66 -12.84 -21.81 5.29
CA ALA A 66 -11.93 -21.18 4.32
C ALA A 66 -12.52 -19.86 3.79
N TYR A 67 -13.81 -19.85 3.42
CA TYR A 67 -14.50 -18.62 3.01
C TYR A 67 -14.59 -17.58 4.13
N ASN A 68 -14.83 -18.02 5.37
CA ASN A 68 -14.93 -17.11 6.51
C ASN A 68 -13.59 -16.48 6.89
N THR A 69 -12.46 -17.15 6.61
CA THR A 69 -11.11 -16.72 7.01
C THR A 69 -10.31 -16.05 5.89
N ALA A 70 -10.70 -16.21 4.63
CA ALA A 70 -9.98 -15.67 3.48
C ALA A 70 -9.81 -14.14 3.55
N HIS A 71 -10.89 -13.40 3.83
CA HIS A 71 -10.84 -11.94 3.89
C HIS A 71 -9.93 -11.39 5.00
N MET A 72 -9.78 -12.15 6.09
CA MET A 72 -8.95 -11.75 7.23
C MET A 72 -7.48 -11.62 6.86
N LEU A 73 -6.97 -12.49 5.98
CA LEU A 73 -5.58 -12.42 5.52
C LEU A 73 -5.33 -11.14 4.71
N GLY A 74 -6.21 -10.84 3.76
CA GLY A 74 -6.12 -9.58 3.01
C GLY A 74 -6.17 -8.36 3.93
N GLN A 75 -7.03 -8.37 4.96
CA GLN A 75 -7.07 -7.30 5.95
C GLN A 75 -5.84 -7.25 6.86
N PHE A 76 -5.16 -8.37 7.12
CA PHE A 76 -3.93 -8.37 7.90
C PHE A 76 -2.81 -7.66 7.14
N ASP A 77 -2.66 -7.98 5.85
CA ASP A 77 -1.58 -7.46 5.01
C ASP A 77 -1.85 -6.06 4.43
N TRP A 78 -3.11 -5.68 4.21
CA TRP A 78 -3.49 -4.36 3.67
C TRP A 78 -4.20 -3.44 4.67
N GLY A 79 -4.43 -3.94 5.89
CA GLY A 79 -5.13 -3.21 6.93
C GLY A 79 -4.26 -2.19 7.66
N PRO A 80 -4.70 -1.74 8.84
CA PRO A 80 -4.05 -0.63 9.56
C PRO A 80 -2.55 -0.83 9.79
N MET A 81 -2.07 -2.06 9.95
CA MET A 81 -0.65 -2.33 10.18
C MET A 81 0.23 -1.89 9.01
N ALA A 82 -0.20 -2.19 7.78
CA ALA A 82 0.54 -1.81 6.58
C ALA A 82 0.71 -0.29 6.50
N TRP A 83 -0.39 0.45 6.70
CA TRP A 83 -0.35 1.92 6.68
C TRP A 83 0.47 2.52 7.82
N MET A 84 0.42 1.89 9.00
CA MET A 84 1.17 2.36 10.17
C MET A 84 2.69 2.18 10.00
N MET A 85 3.16 1.36 9.05
CA MET A 85 4.58 1.24 8.73
C MET A 85 5.16 2.55 8.16
N PHE A 86 4.33 3.34 7.47
CA PHE A 86 4.76 4.62 6.87
C PHE A 86 4.81 5.77 7.88
N ALA A 87 4.06 5.66 8.98
CA ALA A 87 3.91 6.73 9.96
C ALA A 87 5.25 7.23 10.57
N PRO A 88 6.20 6.37 10.98
CA PRO A 88 7.49 6.82 11.52
C PRO A 88 8.29 7.69 10.55
N ALA A 89 8.39 7.29 9.27
CA ALA A 89 9.12 8.05 8.26
C ALA A 89 8.41 9.39 7.95
N ALA A 90 7.07 9.35 7.80
CA ALA A 90 6.27 10.56 7.58
C ALA A 90 6.39 11.56 8.73
N ILE A 91 6.33 11.09 10.00
CA ILE A 91 6.52 11.92 11.18
C ILE A 91 7.94 12.48 11.25
N ALA A 92 8.96 11.66 10.97
CA ALA A 92 10.36 12.09 10.99
C ALA A 92 10.64 13.21 9.97
N ILE A 93 10.15 13.03 8.74
CA ILE A 93 10.28 14.03 7.67
C ILE A 93 9.45 15.27 7.99
N GLY A 94 8.19 15.09 8.41
CA GLY A 94 7.31 16.21 8.79
C GLY A 94 7.88 17.03 9.94
N TYR A 95 8.45 16.39 10.96
CA TYR A 95 9.11 17.07 12.06
C TYR A 95 10.32 17.87 11.58
N LEU A 96 11.15 17.30 10.71
CA LEU A 96 12.29 18.03 10.13
C LEU A 96 11.87 19.27 9.34
N LEU A 97 10.89 19.13 8.46
CA LEU A 97 10.46 20.19 7.57
C LEU A 97 9.72 21.29 8.33
N PHE A 98 8.75 20.90 9.15
CA PHE A 98 7.78 21.84 9.72
C PHE A 98 8.18 22.34 11.12
N VAL A 99 8.92 21.55 11.89
CA VAL A 99 9.39 21.93 13.24
C VAL A 99 10.84 22.38 13.23
N LYS A 100 11.75 21.62 12.59
CA LYS A 100 13.18 21.99 12.50
C LYS A 100 13.50 22.92 11.32
N LYS A 101 12.53 23.20 10.45
CA LYS A 101 12.68 24.09 9.28
C LYS A 101 13.84 23.68 8.37
N ALA A 102 14.09 22.37 8.26
CA ALA A 102 15.10 21.83 7.36
C ALA A 102 14.66 22.07 5.90
N LYS A 103 15.62 22.40 5.02
CA LYS A 103 15.38 22.69 3.60
C LYS A 103 15.41 21.45 2.68
N VAL A 104 15.60 20.25 3.23
CA VAL A 104 15.79 19.02 2.47
C VAL A 104 14.88 17.92 3.00
N GLN A 105 14.17 17.27 2.08
CA GLN A 105 13.22 16.19 2.34
C GLN A 105 13.89 14.80 2.31
N ARG A 106 15.11 14.69 2.87
CA ARG A 106 15.86 13.43 2.85
C ARG A 106 15.74 12.72 4.19
N LEU A 107 15.37 11.43 4.16
CA LEU A 107 15.23 10.64 5.39
C LEU A 107 16.56 10.55 6.15
N SER A 108 17.69 10.46 5.45
CA SER A 108 19.03 10.41 6.06
C SER A 108 19.36 11.63 6.94
N LYS A 109 18.72 12.78 6.71
CA LYS A 109 18.87 13.98 7.54
C LYS A 109 18.09 13.88 8.85
N ALA A 110 17.07 13.03 8.92
CA ALA A 110 16.31 12.80 10.15
C ALA A 110 17.09 11.93 11.14
N ILE A 111 18.08 11.19 10.64
CA ILE A 111 18.92 10.28 11.41
C ILE A 111 20.03 11.09 12.11
N GLY A 112 19.68 11.63 13.29
CA GLY A 112 20.58 12.45 14.11
C GLY A 112 21.62 11.66 14.91
N PHE A 113 21.53 10.33 14.95
CA PHE A 113 22.37 9.47 15.79
C PHE A 113 23.58 8.86 15.07
N ILE A 114 23.85 9.24 13.83
CA ILE A 114 25.04 8.76 13.10
C ILE A 114 26.30 9.39 13.73
N GLN A 115 27.07 8.56 14.43
CA GLN A 115 28.34 8.92 15.08
C GLN A 115 29.52 8.65 14.13
N GLY A 116 30.67 9.28 14.38
CA GLY A 116 31.89 9.13 13.58
C GLY A 116 32.41 10.45 12.99
N ASP A 117 33.40 10.36 12.11
CA ASP A 117 33.91 11.51 11.37
C ASP A 117 32.93 11.97 10.27
N GLU A 118 33.14 13.16 9.71
CA GLU A 118 32.20 13.72 8.72
C GLU A 118 32.17 12.90 7.42
N LYS A 119 33.27 12.23 7.06
CA LYS A 119 33.32 11.35 5.89
C LYS A 119 32.44 10.11 6.09
N TRP A 120 32.53 9.48 7.25
CA TRP A 120 31.71 8.34 7.62
C TRP A 120 30.24 8.71 7.70
N LYS A 121 29.90 9.83 8.36
CA LYS A 121 28.52 10.34 8.41
C LYS A 121 27.96 10.59 7.01
N TYR A 122 28.76 11.16 6.11
CA TYR A 122 28.34 11.36 4.73
C TYR A 122 28.06 10.03 4.02
N ALA A 123 28.98 9.05 4.12
CA ALA A 123 28.82 7.74 3.50
C ALA A 123 27.55 7.02 4.01
N CYS A 124 27.32 6.97 5.32
CA CYS A 124 26.12 6.36 5.89
C CYS A 124 24.83 7.05 5.42
N ARG A 125 24.83 8.38 5.30
CA ARG A 125 23.66 9.12 4.81
C ARG A 125 23.38 8.83 3.34
N GLN A 126 24.42 8.74 2.50
CA GLN A 126 24.26 8.36 1.09
C GLN A 126 23.73 6.95 0.95
N LEU A 127 24.20 6.00 1.77
CA LEU A 127 23.69 4.63 1.76
C LEU A 127 22.20 4.60 2.12
N VAL A 128 21.77 5.35 3.15
CA VAL A 128 20.35 5.46 3.51
C VAL A 128 19.54 6.07 2.38
N ASP A 129 19.98 7.19 1.80
CA ASP A 129 19.29 7.82 0.67
C ASP A 129 19.17 6.86 -0.52
N PHE A 130 20.23 6.10 -0.82
CA PHE A 130 20.23 5.08 -1.86
C PHE A 130 19.23 3.97 -1.57
N MET A 131 19.22 3.41 -0.37
CA MET A 131 18.26 2.37 0.03
C MET A 131 16.80 2.86 -0.06
N VAL A 132 16.54 4.12 0.30
CA VAL A 132 15.21 4.72 0.17
C VAL A 132 14.80 4.84 -1.29
N VAL A 133 15.65 5.38 -2.16
CA VAL A 133 15.35 5.51 -3.60
C VAL A 133 15.16 4.12 -4.21
N PHE A 134 16.02 3.17 -3.89
CA PHE A 134 15.93 1.79 -4.36
C PHE A 134 14.62 1.13 -3.92
N GLY A 135 14.21 1.31 -2.67
CA GLY A 135 12.93 0.80 -2.16
C GLY A 135 11.72 1.43 -2.87
N ILE A 136 11.74 2.74 -3.11
CA ILE A 136 10.68 3.43 -3.88
C ILE A 136 10.59 2.86 -5.30
N MET A 137 11.74 2.69 -5.98
CA MET A 137 11.78 2.09 -7.31
C MET A 137 11.24 0.65 -7.30
N GLY A 138 11.69 -0.17 -6.36
CA GLY A 138 11.23 -1.56 -6.22
C GLY A 138 9.72 -1.67 -6.03
N GLY A 139 9.12 -0.79 -5.22
CA GLY A 139 7.67 -0.74 -5.03
C GLY A 139 6.91 -0.38 -6.32
N VAL A 140 7.36 0.66 -7.02
CA VAL A 140 6.74 1.09 -8.30
C VAL A 140 6.89 0.02 -9.37
N ASP A 141 8.08 -0.55 -9.51
CA ASP A 141 8.39 -1.58 -10.52
C ASP A 141 7.60 -2.87 -10.26
N SER A 142 7.42 -3.25 -8.99
CA SER A 142 6.62 -4.44 -8.62
C SER A 142 5.16 -4.25 -8.98
N SER A 143 4.58 -3.07 -8.72
CA SER A 143 3.19 -2.79 -9.09
C SER A 143 2.98 -2.88 -10.61
N VAL A 144 3.78 -2.14 -11.38
CA VAL A 144 3.70 -2.15 -12.85
C VAL A 144 3.95 -3.56 -13.42
N GLY A 145 4.88 -4.30 -12.82
CA GLY A 145 5.20 -5.67 -13.20
C GLY A 145 4.04 -6.66 -13.03
N MET A 146 3.14 -6.42 -12.06
CA MET A 146 1.94 -7.23 -11.87
C MET A 146 0.77 -6.77 -12.75
N GLU A 147 0.63 -5.47 -12.96
CA GLU A 147 -0.50 -4.87 -13.70
C GLU A 147 -0.46 -5.19 -15.20
N ILE A 148 0.71 -5.05 -15.84
CA ILE A 148 0.85 -5.22 -17.30
C ILE A 148 0.41 -6.62 -17.77
N PRO A 149 0.85 -7.73 -17.14
CA PRO A 149 0.36 -9.06 -17.50
C PRO A 149 -1.15 -9.23 -17.36
N ILE A 150 -1.75 -8.61 -16.35
CA ILE A 150 -3.19 -8.74 -16.10
C ILE A 150 -4.00 -7.93 -17.11
N ILE A 151 -3.57 -6.70 -17.44
CA ILE A 151 -4.16 -5.92 -18.53
C ILE A 151 -4.04 -6.68 -19.86
N SER A 152 -2.87 -7.29 -20.12
CA SER A 152 -2.65 -8.12 -21.31
C SER A 152 -3.64 -9.29 -21.38
N ASN A 153 -3.85 -9.99 -20.26
CA ASN A 153 -4.79 -11.10 -20.17
C ASN A 153 -6.26 -10.67 -20.38
N VAL A 154 -6.66 -9.54 -19.78
CA VAL A 154 -8.02 -8.98 -19.94
C VAL A 154 -8.23 -8.56 -21.40
N LEU A 155 -7.28 -7.83 -21.99
CA LEU A 155 -7.36 -7.41 -23.38
C LEU A 155 -7.42 -8.61 -24.33
N SER A 156 -6.60 -9.63 -24.07
CA SER A 156 -6.61 -10.89 -24.81
C SER A 156 -7.98 -11.57 -24.76
N SER A 157 -8.58 -11.64 -23.57
CA SER A 157 -9.89 -12.26 -23.35
C SER A 157 -11.04 -11.50 -24.05
N LEU A 158 -10.92 -10.18 -24.17
CA LEU A 158 -11.95 -9.34 -24.80
C LEU A 158 -11.83 -9.23 -26.32
N THR A 159 -10.61 -9.26 -26.86
CA THR A 159 -10.32 -8.95 -28.27
C THR A 159 -9.85 -10.15 -29.08
N GLY A 160 -9.42 -11.23 -28.42
CA GLY A 160 -8.79 -12.39 -29.05
C GLY A 160 -7.32 -12.18 -29.44
N ILE A 161 -6.72 -11.02 -29.17
CA ILE A 161 -5.28 -10.78 -29.38
C ILE A 161 -4.48 -11.72 -28.44
N PRO A 162 -3.45 -12.45 -28.91
CA PRO A 162 -2.71 -13.36 -28.04
C PRO A 162 -2.01 -12.65 -26.86
N ASP A 163 -2.16 -13.19 -25.65
CA ASP A 163 -1.37 -12.76 -24.48
C ASP A 163 0.08 -13.26 -24.60
N ASN A 164 0.94 -12.43 -25.19
CA ASN A 164 2.35 -12.73 -25.42
C ASN A 164 3.25 -11.57 -24.93
N LEU A 165 4.57 -11.78 -25.00
CA LEU A 165 5.55 -10.78 -24.56
C LEU A 165 5.43 -9.47 -25.37
N GLU A 166 5.11 -9.55 -26.66
CA GLU A 166 4.98 -8.38 -27.53
C GLU A 166 3.82 -7.48 -27.08
N LEU A 167 2.67 -8.07 -26.73
CA LEU A 167 1.53 -7.33 -26.20
C LEU A 167 1.88 -6.64 -24.88
N LYS A 168 2.58 -7.33 -23.97
CA LYS A 168 3.02 -6.78 -22.69
C LYS A 168 3.99 -5.60 -22.87
N ILE A 169 4.97 -5.73 -23.77
CA ILE A 169 5.90 -4.64 -24.10
C ILE A 169 5.16 -3.46 -24.72
N ALA A 170 4.19 -3.70 -25.61
CA ALA A 170 3.38 -2.64 -26.22
C ALA A 170 2.54 -1.89 -25.17
N LEU A 171 1.88 -2.61 -24.26
CA LEU A 171 1.13 -2.02 -23.15
C LEU A 171 2.02 -1.20 -22.22
N PHE A 172 3.20 -1.72 -21.88
CA PHE A 172 4.19 -0.99 -21.09
C PHE A 172 4.66 0.29 -21.80
N ALA A 173 4.92 0.23 -23.11
CA ALA A 173 5.31 1.41 -23.89
C ALA A 173 4.19 2.47 -23.93
N ILE A 174 2.93 2.06 -24.05
CA ILE A 174 1.77 2.96 -23.97
C ILE A 174 1.72 3.63 -22.59
N LEU A 175 1.84 2.84 -21.51
CA LEU A 175 1.87 3.37 -20.14
C LEU A 175 3.00 4.39 -19.96
N PHE A 176 4.20 4.08 -20.45
CA PHE A 176 5.36 4.97 -20.41
C PHE A 176 5.10 6.30 -21.15
N VAL A 177 4.48 6.25 -22.32
CA VAL A 177 4.12 7.47 -23.08
C VAL A 177 3.10 8.32 -22.31
N ILE A 178 2.07 7.70 -21.73
CA ILE A 178 1.08 8.39 -20.90
C ILE A 178 1.78 9.05 -19.69
N PHE A 179 2.63 8.30 -19.00
CA PHE A 179 3.40 8.81 -17.86
C PHE A 179 4.33 9.96 -18.24
N ALA A 180 5.08 9.84 -19.34
CA ALA A 180 5.95 10.92 -19.82
C ALA A 180 5.14 12.17 -20.18
N TRP A 181 3.96 11.99 -20.79
CA TRP A 181 3.05 13.07 -21.15
C TRP A 181 2.49 13.81 -19.92
N THR A 182 2.06 13.07 -18.89
CA THR A 182 1.53 13.67 -17.65
C THR A 182 2.61 14.41 -16.87
N VAL A 183 3.82 13.84 -16.78
CA VAL A 183 4.98 14.50 -16.16
C VAL A 183 5.36 15.76 -16.94
N TRP A 184 5.32 15.74 -18.28
CA TRP A 184 5.63 16.90 -19.10
C TRP A 184 4.66 18.08 -18.89
N HIS A 185 3.37 17.81 -18.65
CA HIS A 185 2.37 18.84 -18.32
C HIS A 185 2.44 19.35 -16.87
N GLY A 186 3.26 18.70 -16.03
CA GLY A 186 3.49 19.10 -14.65
C GLY A 186 2.32 18.78 -13.70
N LEU A 187 2.53 19.12 -12.41
CA LEU A 187 1.60 18.82 -11.33
C LEU A 187 0.21 19.47 -11.53
N ASN A 188 0.16 20.73 -11.97
CA ASN A 188 -1.08 21.54 -12.02
C ASN A 188 -1.82 21.45 -13.37
N GLY A 189 -1.60 20.40 -14.16
CA GLY A 189 -2.16 20.31 -15.51
C GLY A 189 -2.36 18.90 -16.06
N GLY A 190 -1.54 17.93 -15.62
CA GLY A 190 -1.67 16.53 -16.01
C GLY A 190 -1.95 15.60 -14.83
N ILE A 191 -1.03 15.55 -13.87
CA ILE A 191 -1.08 14.59 -12.75
C ILE A 191 -2.30 14.82 -11.86
N ASP A 192 -2.64 16.08 -11.57
CA ASP A 192 -3.80 16.46 -10.75
C ASP A 192 -5.12 15.92 -11.33
N LYS A 193 -5.40 16.20 -12.61
CA LYS A 193 -6.64 15.80 -13.27
C LYS A 193 -6.78 14.29 -13.39
N LEU A 194 -5.69 13.60 -13.74
CA LEU A 194 -5.69 12.15 -13.85
C LEU A 194 -5.93 11.50 -12.49
N SER A 195 -5.31 12.04 -11.43
CA SER A 195 -5.52 11.60 -10.05
C SER A 195 -6.98 11.81 -9.61
N ASP A 196 -7.57 12.97 -9.88
CA ASP A 196 -8.97 13.24 -9.53
C ASP A 196 -9.93 12.27 -10.23
N MET A 197 -9.74 12.03 -11.54
CA MET A 197 -10.54 11.08 -12.30
C MET A 197 -10.41 9.65 -11.75
N HIS A 198 -9.20 9.23 -11.40
CA HIS A 198 -8.91 7.92 -10.82
C HIS A 198 -9.65 7.72 -9.50
N ILE A 199 -9.55 8.67 -8.56
CA ILE A 199 -10.19 8.61 -7.25
C ILE A 199 -11.71 8.47 -7.40
N TRP A 200 -12.33 9.30 -8.24
CA TRP A 200 -13.77 9.23 -8.46
C TRP A 200 -14.20 7.92 -9.13
N THR A 201 -13.40 7.41 -10.07
CA THR A 201 -13.66 6.11 -10.70
C THR A 201 -13.62 4.99 -9.67
N ALA A 202 -12.63 4.99 -8.77
CA ALA A 202 -12.53 4.00 -7.69
C ALA A 202 -13.71 4.09 -6.71
N ILE A 203 -14.08 5.30 -6.28
CA ILE A 203 -15.22 5.50 -5.36
C ILE A 203 -16.53 5.01 -6.00
N LEU A 204 -16.77 5.38 -7.26
CA LEU A 204 -17.98 4.96 -7.99
C LEU A 204 -18.00 3.44 -8.19
N PHE A 205 -16.86 2.83 -8.50
CA PHE A 205 -16.74 1.38 -8.62
C PHE A 205 -17.04 0.66 -7.30
N LEU A 206 -16.46 1.10 -6.18
CA LEU A 206 -16.74 0.52 -4.86
C LEU A 206 -18.21 0.69 -4.45
N ALA A 207 -18.80 1.86 -4.73
CA ALA A 207 -20.22 2.09 -4.51
C ALA A 207 -21.08 1.16 -5.36
N PHE A 208 -20.74 0.98 -6.64
CA PHE A 208 -21.41 0.05 -7.54
C PHE A 208 -21.36 -1.38 -7.00
N VAL A 209 -20.19 -1.88 -6.61
CA VAL A 209 -20.03 -3.23 -6.02
C VAL A 209 -20.85 -3.38 -4.75
N LEU A 210 -20.86 -2.36 -3.87
CA LEU A 210 -21.59 -2.41 -2.60
C LEU A 210 -23.11 -2.44 -2.80
N PHE A 211 -23.67 -1.63 -3.71
CA PHE A 211 -25.11 -1.48 -3.87
C PHE A 211 -25.73 -2.46 -4.88
N VAL A 212 -24.98 -2.88 -5.90
CA VAL A 212 -25.44 -3.87 -6.89
C VAL A 212 -25.13 -5.30 -6.42
N GLY A 213 -24.04 -5.48 -5.68
CA GLY A 213 -23.69 -6.75 -5.06
C GLY A 213 -24.55 -7.08 -3.83
N PRO A 214 -24.28 -8.21 -3.16
CA PRO A 214 -25.02 -8.63 -1.98
C PRO A 214 -24.61 -7.80 -0.76
N THR A 215 -25.15 -6.58 -0.61
CA THR A 215 -24.74 -5.58 0.39
C THR A 215 -24.64 -6.14 1.81
N ILE A 216 -25.67 -6.89 2.26
CA ILE A 216 -25.69 -7.47 3.61
C ILE A 216 -24.60 -8.52 3.78
N TYR A 217 -24.30 -9.30 2.75
CA TYR A 217 -23.22 -10.28 2.79
C TYR A 217 -21.86 -9.57 2.87
N ILE A 218 -21.63 -8.53 2.07
CA ILE A 218 -20.38 -7.75 2.09
C ILE A 218 -20.15 -7.17 3.50
N LEU A 219 -21.15 -6.49 4.07
CA LEU A 219 -21.05 -5.86 5.39
C LEU A 219 -20.88 -6.89 6.52
N SER A 220 -21.58 -8.02 6.46
CA SER A 220 -21.46 -9.08 7.48
C SER A 220 -20.15 -9.83 7.38
N SER A 221 -19.66 -10.10 6.17
CA SER A 221 -18.34 -10.70 5.91
C SER A 221 -17.22 -9.80 6.44
N GLU A 222 -17.29 -8.49 6.16
CA GLU A 222 -16.33 -7.51 6.66
C GLU A 222 -16.30 -7.47 8.19
N THR A 223 -17.48 -7.44 8.83
CA THR A 223 -17.60 -7.44 10.29
C THR A 223 -17.01 -8.71 10.91
N ASN A 224 -17.33 -9.87 10.33
CA ASN A 224 -16.76 -11.15 10.76
C ASN A 224 -15.24 -11.16 10.61
N SER A 225 -14.74 -10.67 9.48
CA SER A 225 -13.32 -10.62 9.15
C SER A 225 -12.54 -9.75 10.15
N LEU A 226 -13.07 -8.59 10.53
CA LEU A 226 -12.47 -7.73 11.57
C LEU A 226 -12.42 -8.42 12.94
N GLY A 227 -13.48 -9.14 13.32
CA GLY A 227 -13.51 -9.94 14.55
C GLY A 227 -12.46 -11.05 14.55
N LEU A 228 -12.34 -11.77 13.42
CA LEU A 228 -11.33 -12.80 13.24
C LEU A 228 -9.91 -12.22 13.30
N LEU A 229 -9.67 -11.10 12.60
CA LEU A 229 -8.37 -10.41 12.61
C LEU A 229 -7.97 -10.05 14.03
N ALA A 230 -8.86 -9.43 14.80
CA ALA A 230 -8.59 -9.08 16.20
C ALA A 230 -8.25 -10.32 17.04
N SER A 231 -8.95 -11.43 16.83
CA SER A 231 -8.73 -12.68 17.59
C SER A 231 -7.44 -13.42 17.20
N LYS A 232 -7.04 -13.38 15.93
CA LYS A 232 -5.89 -14.12 15.39
C LYS A 232 -4.66 -13.25 15.14
N PHE A 233 -4.73 -11.96 15.46
CA PHE A 233 -3.68 -10.98 15.18
C PHE A 233 -2.29 -11.44 15.63
N VAL A 234 -2.17 -11.90 16.88
CA VAL A 234 -0.88 -12.35 17.43
C VAL A 234 -0.37 -13.57 16.68
N THR A 235 -1.24 -14.55 16.43
CA THR A 235 -0.89 -15.77 15.69
C THR A 235 -0.39 -15.45 14.28
N LEU A 236 -1.06 -14.55 13.57
CA LEU A 236 -0.64 -14.11 12.23
C LEU A 236 0.71 -13.36 12.30
N SER A 237 0.85 -12.45 13.26
CA SER A 237 2.08 -11.67 13.46
C SER A 237 3.30 -12.53 13.80
N THR A 238 3.08 -13.67 14.45
CA THR A 238 4.15 -14.62 14.83
C THR A 238 4.11 -15.90 14.01
N ASN A 239 3.47 -15.89 12.84
CA ASN A 239 3.32 -17.07 11.97
C ASN A 239 4.66 -17.43 11.29
N THR A 240 5.62 -17.85 12.11
CA THR A 240 6.92 -18.35 11.68
C THR A 240 6.83 -19.85 11.56
N VAL A 241 7.44 -20.41 10.51
CA VAL A 241 7.40 -21.85 10.23
C VAL A 241 8.80 -22.45 10.40
N PRO A 242 9.28 -22.65 11.66
CA PRO A 242 10.65 -23.10 11.90
C PRO A 242 10.88 -24.57 11.49
N ASN A 243 9.84 -25.42 11.55
CA ASN A 243 9.94 -26.86 11.30
C ASN A 243 8.82 -27.39 10.37
N GLY A 244 8.37 -26.59 9.39
CA GLY A 244 7.26 -26.94 8.51
C GLY A 244 7.37 -26.31 7.12
N THR A 245 6.37 -26.55 6.27
CA THR A 245 6.25 -25.84 4.98
C THR A 245 5.47 -24.54 5.19
N PRO A 246 5.94 -23.39 4.69
CA PRO A 246 5.18 -22.14 4.67
C PRO A 246 3.77 -22.36 4.15
N ASP A 247 2.76 -21.93 4.92
CA ASP A 247 1.39 -21.82 4.42
C ASP A 247 1.21 -20.50 3.67
N ILE A 248 0.03 -20.32 3.05
CA ILE A 248 -0.22 -19.10 2.27
C ILE A 248 -0.11 -17.83 3.13
N ALA A 249 -0.53 -17.90 4.40
CA ALA A 249 -0.45 -16.76 5.29
C ALA A 249 1.01 -16.36 5.51
N ASN A 250 1.91 -17.33 5.69
CA ASN A 250 3.34 -17.04 5.79
C ASN A 250 3.92 -16.50 4.48
N SER A 251 3.64 -17.13 3.33
CA SER A 251 4.21 -16.70 2.05
C SER A 251 3.76 -15.30 1.64
N GLU A 252 2.47 -14.99 1.85
CA GLU A 252 1.93 -13.66 1.56
C GLU A 252 2.42 -12.61 2.53
N THR A 253 2.47 -12.91 3.83
CA THR A 253 3.02 -11.96 4.80
C THR A 253 4.47 -11.62 4.43
N ILE A 254 5.27 -12.59 3.98
CA ILE A 254 6.64 -12.30 3.53
C ILE A 254 6.65 -11.47 2.24
N PHE A 255 5.76 -11.76 1.29
CA PHE A 255 5.65 -10.98 0.05
C PHE A 255 5.24 -9.53 0.30
N TYR A 256 4.26 -9.27 1.17
CA TYR A 256 3.75 -7.93 1.45
C TYR A 256 4.67 -7.09 2.34
N TRP A 257 5.44 -7.74 3.23
CA TRP A 257 6.29 -7.05 4.21
C TRP A 257 7.80 -7.06 3.89
N GLY A 258 8.21 -7.82 2.86
CA GLY A 258 9.61 -7.95 2.42
C GLY A 258 10.02 -6.91 1.39
#